data_AF-A0A1W6DN39-F1
#
_entry.id   AF-A0A1W6DN39-F1
#
_cell.length_a   1.000
_cell.length_b   1.000
_cell.length_c   1.000
_cell.angle_alpha   90.00
_cell.angle_beta   90.00
_cell.angle_gamma   90.00
#
_symmetry.space_group_name_H-M   'P 1'
#
loop_
_entity.id
_entity.type
_entity.pdbx_description
1 polymer ?
#
loop_
_entity_poly.entity_id
_entity_poly.type
_entity_poly.pdbx_seq_one_letter_code
_entity_poly.pdbx_strand_id
1 'polypeptide(L)'
;MTAPPASPTTPPQDSILRAGLRVLADAGRLLARHWPALVAVAVLAQVLHELALRAALAVAPSSGVLGLLVLCFSPLATVVGIVVMLHVLRREPRTERDRLEVRALLGSIASVLVPYLVIYEFYGGLSSDWQAYIDSAALDHAFAAGAGIETASPVPEGFGLTVVLVVAGALLARTLLERLARRLDRGVPARDGDARHSARSAAVRIAAGYCEVVWIVVGAFTVTALVGRVREWWSTRVVVVEVTTWWDGVVARVDALKPLVDAVGPTTSLLVAGVVTGLVVPLAWLTLGTIVYGVEAIDVVDPAHAVPGDGGATGRTARAVDRFNRTLGESGAQRAWALMLDPGRRFGGLVGALGMLWRSRWGAVLLFCVAFALLTLAEQVVLTAAQAVVGQPGIVAWRALVGPLETVATVVVQVLTTVLLAAAADALLASLGLPSALRTRRAARRAGEPDTGAGTGAPSTPTTVGAASAP
;
A
#
# COMPACT_ATOMS: atom_id res chain seq x y z
N MET A 1 18.36 -57.77 6.47
CA MET A 1 17.18 -56.90 6.68
C MET A 1 17.60 -55.47 6.41
N THR A 2 17.41 -55.00 5.19
CA THR A 2 17.67 -53.64 4.73
C THR A 2 16.37 -52.85 4.83
N ALA A 3 16.38 -51.76 5.61
CA ALA A 3 15.22 -50.87 5.73
C ALA A 3 14.95 -50.19 4.37
N PRO A 4 13.69 -50.08 3.92
CA PRO A 4 13.38 -49.38 2.68
C PRO A 4 13.57 -47.86 2.86
N PRO A 5 13.96 -47.15 1.79
CA PRO A 5 14.14 -45.71 1.84
C PRO A 5 12.78 -45.01 2.06
N ALA A 6 12.76 -44.07 3.00
CA ALA A 6 11.61 -43.22 3.26
C ALA A 6 11.22 -42.45 1.99
N SER A 7 9.99 -42.66 1.53
CA SER A 7 9.42 -41.92 0.40
C SER A 7 9.38 -40.42 0.73
N PRO A 8 9.71 -39.52 -0.22
CA PRO A 8 9.59 -38.09 0.00
C PRO A 8 8.12 -37.74 0.24
N THR A 9 7.80 -37.28 1.44
CA THR A 9 6.48 -36.76 1.78
C THR A 9 6.27 -35.48 0.99
N THR A 10 5.56 -35.59 -0.13
CA THR A 10 5.02 -34.42 -0.83
C THR A 10 4.09 -33.72 0.16
N PRO A 11 4.32 -32.44 0.53
CA PRO A 11 3.39 -31.75 1.41
C PRO A 11 2.00 -31.75 0.75
N PRO A 12 0.92 -32.06 1.48
CA PRO A 12 -0.38 -32.27 0.88
C PRO A 12 -0.85 -30.97 0.19
N GLN A 13 -1.09 -31.02 -1.12
CA GLN A 13 -1.62 -29.90 -1.92
C GLN A 13 -2.93 -29.34 -1.36
N ASP A 14 -3.71 -30.19 -0.68
CA ASP A 14 -4.88 -29.83 0.12
C ASP A 14 -4.63 -28.70 1.14
N SER A 15 -3.42 -28.60 1.68
CA SER A 15 -3.07 -27.54 2.63
C SER A 15 -2.99 -26.16 1.98
N ILE A 16 -2.58 -26.09 0.70
CA ILE A 16 -2.39 -24.84 -0.04
C ILE A 16 -3.74 -24.24 -0.42
N LEU A 17 -4.64 -25.03 -1.01
CA LEU A 17 -5.97 -24.56 -1.40
C LEU A 17 -6.78 -24.13 -0.18
N ARG A 18 -6.74 -24.90 0.91
CA ARG A 18 -7.40 -24.52 2.17
C ARG A 18 -6.81 -23.23 2.76
N ALA A 19 -5.50 -23.03 2.69
CA ALA A 19 -4.86 -21.80 3.16
C ALA A 19 -5.31 -20.59 2.34
N GLY A 20 -5.34 -20.71 1.01
CA GLY A 20 -5.83 -19.64 0.14
C GLY A 20 -7.32 -19.37 0.33
N LEU A 21 -8.18 -20.40 0.37
CA LEU A 21 -9.62 -20.23 0.59
C LEU A 21 -9.93 -19.53 1.93
N ARG A 22 -9.08 -19.75 2.95
CA ARG A 22 -9.18 -18.99 4.21
C ARG A 22 -8.90 -17.51 4.01
N VAL A 23 -7.97 -17.12 3.14
CA VAL A 23 -7.71 -15.71 2.81
C VAL A 23 -8.95 -15.08 2.20
N LEU A 24 -9.58 -15.74 1.22
CA LEU A 24 -10.82 -15.25 0.61
C LEU A 24 -11.98 -15.18 1.61
N ALA A 25 -12.11 -16.18 2.48
CA ALA A 25 -13.14 -16.18 3.52
C ALA A 25 -12.89 -15.08 4.57
N ASP A 26 -11.63 -14.82 4.94
CA ASP A 26 -11.26 -13.73 5.84
C ASP A 26 -11.52 -12.37 5.19
N ALA A 27 -11.22 -12.21 3.89
CA ALA A 27 -11.56 -11.03 3.10
C ALA A 27 -13.08 -10.81 3.05
N GLY A 28 -13.88 -11.82 2.71
CA GLY A 28 -15.34 -11.73 2.69
C GLY A 28 -15.93 -11.35 4.05
N ARG A 29 -15.41 -11.92 5.14
CA ARG A 29 -15.82 -11.56 6.51
C ARG A 29 -15.44 -10.12 6.89
N LEU A 30 -14.26 -9.67 6.48
CA LEU A 30 -13.82 -8.28 6.71
C LEU A 30 -14.72 -7.30 5.97
N LEU A 31 -15.02 -7.59 4.70
CA LEU A 31 -15.91 -6.78 3.87
C LEU A 31 -17.30 -6.71 4.49
N ALA A 32 -17.92 -7.86 4.76
CA ALA A 32 -19.28 -7.91 5.33
C ALA A 32 -19.41 -7.11 6.64
N ARG A 33 -18.35 -7.07 7.46
CA ARG A 33 -18.36 -6.40 8.76
C ARG A 33 -17.96 -4.92 8.71
N HIS A 34 -17.09 -4.50 7.78
CA HIS A 34 -16.51 -3.15 7.79
C HIS A 34 -16.78 -2.35 6.50
N TRP A 35 -17.60 -2.87 5.57
CA TRP A 35 -17.88 -2.19 4.30
C TRP A 35 -18.32 -0.71 4.44
N PRO A 36 -19.16 -0.27 5.41
CA PRO A 36 -19.59 1.13 5.44
C PRO A 36 -18.43 2.07 5.74
N ALA A 37 -17.56 1.69 6.67
CA ALA A 37 -16.38 2.47 7.02
C ALA A 37 -15.37 2.49 5.87
N LEU A 38 -15.17 1.35 5.19
CA LEU A 38 -14.28 1.26 4.04
C LEU A 38 -14.76 2.13 2.87
N VAL A 39 -16.06 2.07 2.55
CA VAL A 39 -16.66 2.91 1.51
C VAL A 39 -16.56 4.38 1.88
N ALA A 40 -16.85 4.75 3.13
CA ALA A 40 -16.73 6.15 3.57
C ALA A 40 -15.30 6.69 3.42
N VAL A 41 -14.29 5.92 3.81
CA VAL A 41 -12.88 6.31 3.66
C VAL A 41 -12.48 6.36 2.18
N ALA A 42 -12.90 5.39 1.36
CA ALA A 42 -12.61 5.39 -0.07
C ALA A 42 -13.24 6.60 -0.77
N VAL A 43 -14.51 6.91 -0.50
CA VAL A 43 -15.18 8.10 -1.04
C VAL A 43 -14.47 9.38 -0.57
N LEU A 44 -14.12 9.47 0.72
CA LEU A 44 -13.39 10.63 1.23
C LEU A 44 -12.03 10.80 0.55
N ALA A 45 -11.31 9.71 0.29
CA ALA A 45 -10.05 9.73 -0.44
C ALA A 45 -10.22 10.24 -1.87
N GLN A 46 -11.26 9.77 -2.58
CA GLN A 46 -11.58 10.23 -3.94
C GLN A 46 -11.99 11.71 -3.97
N VAL A 47 -12.80 12.15 -3.01
CA VAL A 47 -13.17 13.57 -2.88
C VAL A 47 -11.94 14.43 -2.59
N LEU A 48 -11.06 14.02 -1.68
CA LEU A 48 -9.83 14.76 -1.37
C LEU A 48 -8.86 14.81 -2.56
N HIS A 49 -8.78 13.73 -3.32
CA HIS A 49 -8.01 13.65 -4.56
C HIS A 49 -8.52 14.68 -5.59
N GLU A 50 -9.82 14.68 -5.87
CA GLU A 50 -10.45 15.65 -6.78
C GLU A 50 -10.34 17.10 -6.28
N LEU A 51 -10.52 17.33 -4.98
CA LEU A 51 -10.35 18.65 -4.37
C LEU A 51 -8.90 19.14 -4.47
N ALA A 52 -7.92 18.25 -4.36
CA ALA A 52 -6.51 18.61 -4.55
C ALA A 52 -6.24 19.03 -6.00
N LEU A 53 -6.77 18.29 -6.97
CA LEU A 53 -6.67 18.65 -8.40
C LEU A 53 -7.30 20.02 -8.67
N ARG A 54 -8.53 20.26 -8.19
CA ARG A 54 -9.21 21.56 -8.35
C ARG A 54 -8.48 22.70 -7.63
N ALA A 55 -7.95 22.45 -6.43
CA ALA A 55 -7.16 23.44 -5.71
C ALA A 55 -5.87 23.77 -6.46
N ALA A 56 -5.24 22.80 -7.11
CA ALA A 56 -4.07 23.04 -7.96
C ALA A 56 -4.43 23.96 -9.13
N LEU A 57 -5.56 23.71 -9.81
CA LEU A 57 -6.05 24.55 -10.90
C LEU A 57 -6.42 25.96 -10.44
N ALA A 58 -7.05 26.11 -9.27
CA ALA A 58 -7.42 27.42 -8.74
C ALA A 58 -6.20 28.32 -8.45
N VAL A 59 -5.06 27.72 -8.12
CA VAL A 59 -3.84 28.45 -7.75
C VAL A 59 -2.85 28.58 -8.93
N ALA A 60 -2.97 27.73 -9.95
CA ALA A 60 -2.12 27.75 -11.14
C ALA A 60 -2.02 29.12 -11.84
N PRO A 61 -3.09 29.95 -11.96
CA PRO A 61 -3.01 31.28 -12.56
C PRO A 61 -2.05 32.24 -11.85
N SER A 62 -1.80 32.04 -10.55
CA SER A 62 -0.89 32.88 -9.76
C SER A 62 0.57 32.42 -9.89
N SER A 63 0.79 31.10 -9.92
CA SER A 63 2.10 30.49 -10.06
C SER A 63 1.92 29.04 -10.45
N GLY A 64 2.42 28.66 -11.62
CA GLY A 64 2.43 27.27 -12.03
C GLY A 64 3.09 26.38 -10.97
N VAL A 65 4.23 26.81 -10.41
CA VAL A 65 4.95 26.03 -9.38
C VAL A 65 4.05 25.73 -8.19
N LEU A 66 3.26 26.71 -7.75
CA LEU A 66 2.33 26.52 -6.64
C LEU A 66 1.20 25.54 -7.02
N GLY A 67 0.70 25.60 -8.26
CA GLY A 67 -0.20 24.60 -8.81
C GLY A 67 0.39 23.18 -8.77
N LEU A 68 1.64 22.99 -9.20
CA LEU A 68 2.34 21.69 -9.13
C LEU A 68 2.51 21.19 -7.68
N LEU A 69 2.86 22.08 -6.76
CA LEU A 69 3.00 21.73 -5.34
C LEU A 69 1.66 21.25 -4.77
N VAL A 70 0.56 21.93 -5.09
CA VAL A 70 -0.79 21.54 -4.65
C VAL A 70 -1.23 20.23 -5.33
N LEU A 71 -0.88 20.02 -6.60
CA LEU A 71 -1.17 18.78 -7.33
C LEU A 71 -0.58 17.55 -6.63
N CYS A 72 0.55 17.68 -5.93
CA CYS A 72 1.16 16.57 -5.20
C CYS A 72 0.26 15.98 -4.09
N PHE A 73 -0.76 16.71 -3.64
CA PHE A 73 -1.75 16.17 -2.69
C PHE A 73 -2.71 15.18 -3.34
N SER A 74 -2.89 15.21 -4.66
CA SER A 74 -3.79 14.33 -5.42
C SER A 74 -3.47 12.84 -5.21
N PRO A 75 -2.27 12.34 -5.57
CA PRO A 75 -1.91 10.95 -5.32
C PRO A 75 -1.69 10.65 -3.83
N LEU A 76 -1.47 11.66 -2.99
CA LEU A 76 -1.33 11.44 -1.54
C LEU A 76 -2.69 11.08 -0.91
N ALA A 77 -3.78 11.70 -1.34
CA ALA A 77 -5.12 11.44 -0.83
C ALA A 77 -5.51 9.96 -0.97
N THR A 78 -5.19 9.35 -2.11
CA THR A 78 -5.49 7.95 -2.40
C THR A 78 -4.64 6.98 -1.57
N VAL A 79 -3.33 7.24 -1.41
CA VAL A 79 -2.43 6.47 -0.51
C VAL A 79 -2.95 6.50 0.91
N VAL A 80 -3.22 7.71 1.41
CA VAL A 80 -3.70 7.91 2.77
C VAL A 80 -5.02 7.16 2.96
N GLY A 81 -5.93 7.21 1.98
CA GLY A 81 -7.15 6.42 1.97
C GLY A 81 -6.90 4.92 2.15
N ILE A 82 -6.00 4.34 1.35
CA ILE A 82 -5.65 2.91 1.44
C ILE A 82 -5.06 2.58 2.81
N VAL A 83 -4.11 3.38 3.30
CA VAL A 83 -3.47 3.15 4.60
C VAL A 83 -4.47 3.24 5.75
N VAL A 84 -5.39 4.22 5.71
CA VAL A 84 -6.48 4.39 6.68
C VAL A 84 -7.44 3.19 6.62
N MET A 85 -7.83 2.75 5.43
CA MET A 85 -8.66 1.54 5.28
C MET A 85 -7.97 0.29 5.86
N LEU A 86 -6.67 0.11 5.63
CA LEU A 86 -5.90 -0.98 6.22
C LEU A 86 -5.88 -0.87 7.77
N HIS A 87 -5.78 0.34 8.33
CA HIS A 87 -5.88 0.56 9.77
C HIS A 87 -7.28 0.27 10.33
N VAL A 88 -8.35 0.60 9.59
CA VAL A 88 -9.74 0.25 9.97
C VAL A 88 -9.91 -1.27 10.09
N LEU A 89 -9.29 -2.05 9.19
CA LEU A 89 -9.36 -3.51 9.22
C LEU A 89 -8.50 -4.15 10.32
N ARG A 90 -7.61 -3.36 10.91
CA ARG A 90 -6.60 -3.78 11.88
C ARG A 90 -7.08 -3.67 13.32
N ARG A 91 -6.59 -4.57 14.17
CA ARG A 91 -6.79 -4.56 15.62
C ARG A 91 -5.99 -3.42 16.28
N GLU A 92 -6.67 -2.58 17.05
CA GLU A 92 -6.01 -1.55 17.87
C GLU A 92 -5.14 -2.18 18.99
N PRO A 93 -3.94 -1.61 19.27
CA PRO A 93 -3.14 -1.94 20.44
C PRO A 93 -3.88 -1.65 21.75
N ARG A 94 -3.48 -2.32 22.83
CA ARG A 94 -4.35 -2.54 24.00
C ARG A 94 -4.39 -1.43 25.06
N THR A 95 -3.65 -0.33 24.93
CA THR A 95 -3.68 0.74 25.95
C THR A 95 -3.23 2.08 25.37
N GLU A 96 -3.81 3.17 25.90
CA GLU A 96 -3.70 4.59 25.54
C GLU A 96 -2.46 5.02 24.73
N ARG A 97 -2.69 5.63 23.56
CA ARG A 97 -2.01 6.87 23.07
C ARG A 97 -2.40 7.18 21.62
N ASP A 98 -3.37 8.09 21.42
CA ASP A 98 -3.66 8.72 20.12
C ASP A 98 -2.42 9.28 19.41
N ARG A 99 -1.44 9.79 20.17
CA ARG A 99 -0.21 10.38 19.62
C ARG A 99 0.79 9.37 19.08
N LEU A 100 0.79 8.14 19.60
CA LEU A 100 1.66 7.07 19.09
C LEU A 100 1.06 6.52 17.79
N GLU A 101 -0.26 6.43 17.73
CA GLU A 101 -1.03 5.99 16.56
C GLU A 101 -0.87 6.94 15.37
N VAL A 102 -0.95 8.26 15.58
CA VAL A 102 -0.71 9.25 14.51
C VAL A 102 0.72 9.14 13.96
N ARG A 103 1.73 8.88 14.80
CA ARG A 103 3.11 8.69 14.35
C ARG A 103 3.31 7.39 13.58
N ALA A 104 2.69 6.30 14.03
CA ALA A 104 2.71 5.02 13.33
C ALA A 104 2.02 5.14 11.96
N LEU A 105 0.88 5.83 11.90
CA LEU A 105 0.17 6.18 10.65
C LEU A 105 1.08 6.97 9.70
N LEU A 106 1.68 8.07 10.16
CA LEU A 106 2.60 8.89 9.36
C LEU A 106 3.83 8.10 8.87
N GLY A 107 4.41 7.26 9.73
CA GLY A 107 5.52 6.37 9.37
C GLY A 107 5.13 5.36 8.30
N SER A 108 3.94 4.76 8.44
CA SER A 108 3.41 3.80 7.45
C SER A 108 3.15 4.46 6.10
N ILE A 109 2.52 5.65 6.07
CA ILE A 109 2.28 6.42 4.84
C ILE A 109 3.60 6.73 4.13
N ALA A 110 4.59 7.25 4.86
CA ALA A 110 5.90 7.60 4.29
C ALA A 110 6.63 6.37 3.71
N SER A 111 6.55 5.22 4.40
CA SER A 111 7.20 3.97 3.96
C SER A 111 6.57 3.35 2.69
N VAL A 112 5.30 3.65 2.44
CA VAL A 112 4.50 3.06 1.37
C VAL A 112 4.37 3.98 0.15
N LEU A 113 4.65 5.27 0.29
CA LEU A 113 4.45 6.26 -0.77
C LEU A 113 5.16 5.90 -2.09
N VAL A 114 6.44 5.50 -2.03
CA VAL A 114 7.22 5.14 -3.23
C VAL A 114 6.67 3.90 -3.94
N PRO A 115 6.51 2.72 -3.27
CA PRO A 115 5.94 1.56 -3.94
C PRO A 115 4.51 1.80 -4.41
N TYR A 116 3.72 2.58 -3.67
CA TYR A 116 2.41 2.99 -4.15
C TYR A 116 2.50 3.79 -5.44
N LEU A 117 3.36 4.81 -5.55
CA LEU A 117 3.44 5.62 -6.76
C LEU A 117 3.80 4.81 -8.00
N VAL A 118 4.64 3.77 -7.84
CA VAL A 118 4.92 2.82 -8.92
C VAL A 118 3.66 2.07 -9.34
N ILE A 119 2.86 1.58 -8.38
CA ILE A 119 1.59 0.91 -8.66
C ILE A 119 0.58 1.89 -9.27
N TYR A 120 0.50 3.10 -8.74
CA TYR A 120 -0.40 4.14 -9.18
C TYR A 120 -0.13 4.55 -10.64
N GLU A 121 1.15 4.73 -10.99
CA GLU A 121 1.55 4.97 -12.38
C GLU A 121 1.41 3.73 -13.27
N PHE A 122 1.55 2.51 -12.73
CA PHE A 122 1.25 1.29 -13.50
C PHE A 122 -0.18 1.29 -14.04
N TYR A 123 -1.14 1.80 -13.26
CA TYR A 123 -2.53 2.02 -13.70
C TYR A 123 -2.72 3.33 -14.47
N GLY A 124 -1.66 4.10 -14.71
CA GLY A 124 -1.71 5.40 -15.39
C GLY A 124 -2.25 6.54 -14.53
N GLY A 125 -2.46 6.34 -13.22
CA GLY A 125 -3.07 7.36 -12.36
C GLY A 125 -2.24 8.65 -12.27
N LEU A 126 -0.91 8.52 -12.18
CA LEU A 126 -0.03 9.69 -12.10
C LEU A 126 -0.01 10.42 -13.45
N SER A 127 0.18 9.71 -14.55
CA SER A 127 0.06 10.26 -15.91
C SER A 127 -1.30 10.91 -16.18
N SER A 128 -2.40 10.31 -15.72
CA SER A 128 -3.76 10.83 -15.88
C SER A 128 -3.98 12.11 -15.08
N ASP A 129 -3.55 12.19 -13.82
CA ASP A 129 -3.62 13.40 -13.01
C ASP A 129 -2.83 14.55 -13.65
N TRP A 130 -1.65 14.23 -14.18
CA TRP A 130 -0.79 15.20 -14.86
C TRP A 130 -1.42 15.74 -16.14
N GLN A 131 -1.97 14.84 -16.97
CA GLN A 131 -2.66 15.21 -18.20
C GLN A 131 -3.89 16.05 -17.90
N ALA A 132 -4.74 15.62 -16.95
CA ALA A 132 -5.92 16.38 -16.54
C ALA A 132 -5.56 17.78 -16.04
N TYR A 133 -4.48 17.91 -15.26
CA TYR A 133 -3.98 19.20 -14.80
C TYR A 133 -3.48 20.09 -15.95
N ILE A 134 -2.62 19.57 -16.83
CA ILE A 134 -2.08 20.34 -17.96
C ILE A 134 -3.20 20.79 -18.88
N ASP A 135 -4.07 19.87 -19.29
CA ASP A 135 -5.12 20.16 -20.27
C ASP A 135 -6.07 21.23 -19.74
N SER A 136 -6.48 21.10 -18.46
CA SER A 136 -7.36 22.08 -17.82
C SER A 136 -6.65 23.43 -17.61
N ALA A 137 -5.42 23.44 -17.11
CA ALA A 137 -4.68 24.67 -16.87
C ALA A 137 -4.33 25.40 -18.18
N ALA A 138 -4.05 24.68 -19.26
CA ALA A 138 -3.79 25.24 -20.58
C ALA A 138 -5.07 25.87 -21.18
N LEU A 139 -6.21 25.19 -21.04
CA LEU A 139 -7.50 25.74 -21.45
C LEU A 139 -7.84 27.02 -20.66
N ASP A 140 -7.72 26.99 -19.33
CA ASP A 140 -7.98 28.16 -18.48
C ASP A 140 -7.06 29.35 -18.83
N HIS A 141 -5.79 29.08 -19.08
CA HIS A 141 -4.82 30.09 -19.51
C HIS A 141 -5.19 30.68 -20.89
N ALA A 142 -5.59 29.84 -21.86
CA ALA A 142 -5.99 30.29 -23.18
C ALA A 142 -7.27 31.16 -23.14
N PHE A 143 -8.26 30.77 -22.32
CA PHE A 143 -9.46 31.58 -22.11
C PHE A 143 -9.14 32.92 -21.43
N ALA A 144 -8.30 32.91 -20.40
CA ALA A 144 -7.85 34.12 -19.73
C ALA A 144 -7.14 35.07 -20.70
N ALA A 145 -6.21 34.55 -21.51
CA ALA A 145 -5.51 35.33 -22.52
C ALA A 145 -6.46 35.91 -23.58
N GLY A 146 -7.45 35.14 -24.05
CA GLY A 146 -8.49 35.61 -24.97
C GLY A 146 -9.37 36.71 -24.37
N ALA A 147 -9.53 36.74 -23.05
CA ALA A 147 -10.23 37.79 -22.30
C ALA A 147 -9.32 38.98 -21.90
N GLY A 148 -8.03 38.96 -22.29
CA GLY A 148 -7.07 40.00 -21.92
C GLY A 148 -6.58 39.94 -20.46
N ILE A 149 -6.76 38.81 -19.78
CA ILE A 149 -6.31 38.57 -18.41
C ILE A 149 -4.94 37.90 -18.45
N GLU A 150 -3.92 38.60 -17.94
CA GLU A 150 -2.59 38.02 -17.76
C GLU A 150 -2.60 37.00 -16.61
N THR A 151 -2.19 35.77 -16.91
CA THR A 151 -2.03 34.70 -15.92
C THR A 151 -0.64 34.09 -16.04
N ALA A 152 -0.13 33.52 -14.95
CA ALA A 152 1.12 32.78 -15.00
C ALA A 152 1.00 31.64 -16.03
N SER A 153 2.08 31.39 -16.77
CA SER A 153 2.14 30.21 -17.64
C SER A 153 1.85 28.96 -16.80
N PRO A 154 0.96 28.06 -17.26
CA PRO A 154 0.89 26.71 -16.74
C PRO A 154 2.30 26.10 -16.71
N VAL A 155 2.58 25.30 -15.69
CA VAL A 155 3.93 24.78 -15.38
C VAL A 155 4.63 24.26 -16.63
N PRO A 156 5.94 24.52 -16.79
CA PRO A 156 6.72 24.08 -17.95
C PRO A 156 6.73 22.56 -18.09
N GLU A 157 7.03 22.09 -19.30
CA GLU A 157 7.34 20.70 -19.69
C GLU A 157 7.87 19.87 -18.51
N GLY A 158 7.48 18.58 -18.38
CA GLY A 158 7.77 17.70 -17.22
C GLY A 158 9.27 17.53 -16.83
N PHE A 159 10.17 18.22 -17.51
CA PHE A 159 11.62 18.27 -17.30
C PHE A 159 12.24 19.65 -17.47
N GLY A 160 11.43 20.71 -17.51
CA GLY A 160 11.95 22.06 -17.51
C GLY A 160 12.87 22.26 -16.30
N LEU A 161 13.81 23.18 -16.42
CA LEU A 161 14.68 23.59 -15.33
C LEU A 161 13.89 23.83 -14.03
N THR A 162 12.67 24.35 -14.15
CA THR A 162 11.70 24.55 -13.07
C THR A 162 11.38 23.26 -12.29
N VAL A 163 11.10 22.14 -12.95
CA VAL A 163 10.79 20.86 -12.26
C VAL A 163 12.00 20.36 -11.49
N VAL A 164 13.19 20.44 -12.09
CA VAL A 164 14.45 20.06 -11.43
C VAL A 164 14.73 20.96 -10.22
N LEU A 165 14.50 22.26 -10.35
CA LEU A 165 14.65 23.23 -9.26
C LEU A 165 13.62 22.99 -8.14
N VAL A 166 12.39 22.59 -8.47
CA VAL A 166 11.37 22.21 -7.48
C VAL A 166 11.80 20.96 -6.72
N VAL A 167 12.27 19.91 -7.40
CA VAL A 167 12.77 18.69 -6.75
C VAL A 167 14.00 18.99 -5.87
N ALA A 168 14.99 19.72 -6.40
CA ALA A 168 16.19 20.09 -5.67
C ALA A 168 15.87 21.01 -4.48
N GLY A 169 14.97 21.97 -4.68
CA GLY A 169 14.48 22.88 -3.65
C GLY A 169 13.72 22.16 -2.55
N ALA A 170 12.86 21.20 -2.89
CA ALA A 170 12.15 20.37 -1.92
C ALA A 170 13.12 19.49 -1.11
N LEU A 171 14.11 18.87 -1.74
CA LEU A 171 15.16 18.11 -1.05
C LEU A 171 15.99 19.00 -0.11
N LEU A 172 16.40 20.18 -0.58
CA LEU A 172 17.15 21.13 0.23
C LEU A 172 16.31 21.60 1.42
N ALA A 173 15.07 22.04 1.18
CA ALA A 173 14.14 22.46 2.21
C ALA A 173 13.90 21.36 3.24
N ARG A 174 13.67 20.11 2.81
CA ARG A 174 13.56 18.94 3.70
C ARG A 174 14.77 18.82 4.62
N THR A 175 15.99 18.80 4.07
CA THR A 175 17.21 18.62 4.87
C THR A 175 17.41 19.76 5.88
N LEU A 176 17.06 21.00 5.50
CA LEU A 176 17.14 22.16 6.37
C LEU A 176 16.09 22.11 7.47
N LEU A 177 14.83 21.80 7.14
CA LEU A 177 13.72 21.71 8.09
C LEU A 177 13.94 20.57 9.10
N GLU A 178 14.46 19.41 8.68
CA GLU A 178 14.82 18.34 9.61
C GLU A 178 15.97 18.74 10.54
N ARG A 179 16.99 19.44 10.04
CA ARG A 179 18.08 19.98 10.87
C ARG A 179 17.53 21.00 11.87
N LEU A 180 16.60 21.84 11.44
CA LEU A 180 15.95 22.83 12.30
C LEU A 180 15.09 22.18 13.38
N ALA A 181 14.26 21.18 13.03
CA ALA A 181 13.48 20.40 13.97
C ALA A 181 14.38 19.75 15.05
N ARG A 182 15.49 19.12 14.64
CA ARG A 182 16.47 18.53 15.57
C ARG A 182 17.16 19.56 16.47
N ARG A 183 17.39 20.80 15.98
CA ARG A 183 17.96 21.88 16.81
C ARG A 183 16.96 22.39 17.82
N LEU A 184 15.69 22.53 17.44
CA LEU A 184 14.60 22.94 18.32
C LEU A 184 14.34 21.90 19.43
N ASP A 185 14.47 20.60 19.14
CA ASP A 185 14.26 19.53 20.11
C ASP A 185 15.42 19.35 21.10
N ARG A 186 16.66 19.74 20.77
CA ARG A 186 17.84 19.58 21.66
C ARG A 186 17.93 20.61 22.79
N GLY A 187 17.20 21.71 22.69
CA GLY A 187 17.32 22.85 23.63
C GLY A 187 16.48 22.74 24.90
N VAL A 188 15.72 21.66 25.11
CA VAL A 188 14.64 21.65 26.12
C VAL A 188 14.73 20.43 27.06
N PRO A 189 15.03 20.61 28.37
CA PRO A 189 14.83 19.56 29.36
C PRO A 189 13.32 19.32 29.57
N ALA A 190 12.94 18.05 29.64
CA ALA A 190 11.56 17.53 29.55
C ALA A 190 10.60 17.89 30.71
N ARG A 191 10.81 19.01 31.41
CA ARG A 191 10.16 19.26 32.71
C ARG A 191 9.08 20.34 32.75
N ASP A 192 8.95 21.23 31.76
CA ASP A 192 7.87 22.23 31.76
C ASP A 192 7.24 22.51 30.38
N GLY A 193 6.04 21.96 30.19
CA GLY A 193 4.80 22.75 30.03
C GLY A 193 4.52 23.62 28.80
N ASP A 194 5.44 23.84 27.86
CA ASP A 194 5.23 24.92 26.88
C ASP A 194 4.62 24.44 25.54
N ALA A 195 3.29 24.35 25.49
CA ALA A 195 2.50 23.88 24.33
C ALA A 195 2.80 24.63 23.01
N ARG A 196 3.20 25.91 23.09
CA ARG A 196 3.55 26.74 21.93
C ARG A 196 4.85 26.33 21.24
N HIS A 197 5.85 25.87 21.99
CA HIS A 197 7.13 25.41 21.44
C HIS A 197 6.99 24.02 20.81
N SER A 198 6.13 23.16 21.39
CA SER A 198 5.72 21.88 20.80
C SER A 198 5.00 22.06 19.45
N ALA A 199 4.15 23.08 19.32
CA ALA A 199 3.43 23.37 18.08
C ALA A 199 4.37 23.82 16.94
N ARG A 200 5.40 24.62 17.25
CA ARG A 200 6.40 25.06 16.25
C ARG A 200 7.25 23.90 15.75
N SER A 201 7.76 23.03 16.62
CA SER A 201 8.53 21.85 16.18
C SER A 201 7.66 20.82 15.45
N ALA A 202 6.36 20.74 15.77
CA ALA A 202 5.40 19.96 15.01
C ALA A 202 5.17 20.54 13.60
N ALA A 203 4.95 21.86 13.48
CA ALA A 203 4.78 22.52 12.18
C ALA A 203 6.01 22.35 11.26
N VAL A 204 7.23 22.49 11.80
CA VAL A 204 8.46 22.26 11.04
C VAL A 204 8.58 20.82 10.55
N ARG A 205 8.17 19.83 11.36
CA ARG A 205 8.14 18.42 10.96
C ARG A 205 7.10 18.13 9.88
N ILE A 206 5.91 18.74 9.98
CA ILE A 206 4.87 18.63 8.95
C ILE A 206 5.37 19.23 7.64
N ALA A 207 6.00 20.41 7.68
CA ALA A 207 6.58 21.02 6.49
C ALA A 207 7.69 20.15 5.87
N ALA A 208 8.57 19.57 6.69
CA ALA A 208 9.60 18.64 6.21
C ALA A 208 8.98 17.39 5.55
N GLY A 209 7.91 16.84 6.16
CA GLY A 209 7.17 15.71 5.61
C GLY A 209 6.43 16.05 4.31
N TYR A 210 5.92 17.27 4.16
CA TYR A 210 5.34 17.71 2.90
C TYR A 210 6.41 17.87 1.81
N CYS A 211 7.55 18.47 2.13
CA CYS A 211 8.69 18.51 1.21
C CYS A 211 9.11 17.11 0.76
N GLU A 212 9.03 16.12 1.66
CA GLU A 212 9.28 14.70 1.33
C GLU A 212 8.34 14.19 0.24
N VAL A 213 7.05 14.40 0.44
CA VAL A 213 6.02 13.99 -0.52
C VAL A 213 6.26 14.67 -1.86
N VAL A 214 6.51 15.98 -1.86
CA VAL A 214 6.69 16.77 -3.09
C VAL A 214 7.83 16.21 -3.94
N TRP A 215 9.03 16.01 -3.40
CA TRP A 215 10.12 15.53 -4.27
C TRP A 215 9.90 14.08 -4.73
N ILE A 216 9.20 13.26 -3.94
CA ILE A 216 8.87 11.88 -4.33
C ILE A 216 7.85 11.88 -5.48
N VAL A 217 6.77 12.65 -5.36
CA VAL A 217 5.71 12.74 -6.37
C VAL A 217 6.21 13.44 -7.64
N VAL A 218 6.85 14.61 -7.50
CA VAL A 218 7.46 15.32 -8.64
C VAL A 218 8.56 14.49 -9.27
N GLY A 219 9.39 13.82 -8.48
CA GLY A 219 10.39 12.88 -8.98
C GLY A 219 9.77 11.72 -9.77
N ALA A 220 8.63 11.18 -9.32
CA ALA A 220 7.91 10.14 -10.04
C ALA A 220 7.37 10.64 -11.39
N PHE A 221 6.81 11.86 -11.46
CA PHE A 221 6.42 12.49 -12.74
C PHE A 221 7.63 12.60 -13.68
N THR A 222 8.77 13.10 -13.18
CA THR A 222 9.99 13.26 -13.98
C THR A 222 10.54 11.91 -14.47
N VAL A 223 10.54 10.88 -13.63
CA VAL A 223 10.99 9.53 -14.03
C VAL A 223 10.08 8.94 -15.10
N THR A 224 8.76 9.06 -14.94
CA THR A 224 7.77 8.55 -15.90
C THR A 224 8.00 9.18 -17.27
N ALA A 225 8.13 10.50 -17.30
CA ALA A 225 8.44 11.21 -18.52
C ALA A 225 9.81 10.78 -19.09
N LEU A 226 10.82 10.50 -18.23
CA LEU A 226 12.18 10.12 -18.66
C LEU A 226 12.17 8.78 -19.37
N VAL A 227 11.46 7.81 -18.80
CA VAL A 227 11.30 6.49 -19.39
C VAL A 227 10.66 6.61 -20.77
N GLY A 228 9.63 7.45 -20.93
CA GLY A 228 9.00 7.74 -22.22
C GLY A 228 10.01 8.25 -23.26
N ARG A 229 10.79 9.29 -22.91
CA ARG A 229 11.79 9.85 -23.83
C ARG A 229 12.94 8.91 -24.13
N VAL A 230 13.42 8.14 -23.15
CA VAL A 230 14.47 7.14 -23.39
C VAL A 230 13.96 6.05 -24.32
N ARG A 231 12.72 5.61 -24.15
CA ARG A 231 12.09 4.62 -25.04
C ARG A 231 11.94 5.15 -26.46
N GLU A 232 11.50 6.39 -26.61
CA GLU A 232 11.38 7.07 -27.90
C GLU A 232 12.75 7.24 -28.56
N TRP A 233 13.73 7.80 -27.85
CA TRP A 233 15.11 7.93 -28.32
C TRP A 233 15.71 6.58 -28.75
N TRP A 234 15.49 5.54 -27.96
CA TRP A 234 15.94 4.19 -28.28
C TRP A 234 15.30 3.69 -29.58
N SER A 235 13.99 3.93 -29.77
CA SER A 235 13.27 3.55 -30.98
C SER A 235 13.76 4.28 -32.24
N THR A 236 14.33 5.48 -32.10
CA THR A 236 14.89 6.26 -33.22
C THR A 236 16.33 5.89 -33.59
N ARG A 237 16.99 4.98 -32.84
CA ARG A 237 18.38 4.60 -33.13
C ARG A 237 18.47 3.84 -34.45
N VAL A 238 19.36 4.30 -35.34
CA VAL A 238 19.60 3.69 -36.67
C VAL A 238 19.76 2.17 -36.57
N VAL A 239 20.52 1.66 -35.59
CA VAL A 239 20.68 0.20 -35.40
C VAL A 239 19.35 -0.47 -35.06
N VAL A 240 18.52 0.13 -34.22
CA VAL A 240 17.19 -0.41 -33.88
C VAL A 240 16.29 -0.37 -35.10
N VAL A 241 16.23 0.76 -35.81
CA VAL A 241 15.43 0.93 -37.03
C VAL A 241 15.86 -0.03 -38.14
N GLU A 242 17.16 -0.20 -38.36
CA GLU A 242 17.72 -1.12 -39.37
C GLU A 242 17.45 -2.57 -38.97
N VAL A 243 17.60 -2.94 -37.70
CA VAL A 243 17.28 -4.29 -37.21
C VAL A 243 15.79 -4.58 -37.32
N THR A 244 14.92 -3.63 -36.95
CA THR A 244 13.46 -3.79 -37.09
C THR A 244 13.07 -3.88 -38.56
N THR A 245 13.61 -3.01 -39.41
CA THR A 245 13.30 -3.00 -40.86
C THR A 245 13.84 -4.26 -41.55
N TRP A 246 15.04 -4.72 -41.18
CA TRP A 246 15.59 -5.99 -41.66
C TRP A 246 14.72 -7.16 -41.22
N TRP A 247 14.31 -7.19 -39.95
CA TRP A 247 13.45 -8.23 -39.40
C TRP A 247 12.08 -8.25 -40.08
N ASP A 248 11.44 -7.09 -40.23
CA ASP A 248 10.18 -6.94 -40.96
C ASP A 248 10.33 -7.39 -42.41
N GLY A 249 11.46 -7.07 -43.05
CA GLY A 249 11.81 -7.54 -44.38
C GLY A 249 12.04 -9.05 -44.47
N VAL A 250 12.54 -9.71 -43.41
CA VAL A 250 12.69 -11.17 -43.32
C VAL A 250 11.32 -11.83 -43.17
N VAL A 251 10.46 -11.29 -42.30
CA VAL A 251 9.07 -11.76 -42.11
C VAL A 251 8.25 -11.59 -43.39
N ALA A 252 8.46 -10.50 -44.13
CA ALA A 252 7.77 -10.24 -45.39
C ALA A 252 8.26 -11.10 -46.57
N ARG A 253 9.53 -11.55 -46.57
CA ARG A 253 10.10 -12.39 -47.63
C ARG A 253 9.82 -13.88 -47.45
N VAL A 254 9.43 -14.30 -46.24
CA VAL A 254 9.11 -15.69 -45.95
C VAL A 254 7.66 -15.77 -45.51
N ASP A 255 6.76 -15.99 -46.47
CA ASP A 255 5.32 -16.09 -46.23
C ASP A 255 4.94 -17.14 -45.17
N ALA A 256 5.78 -18.17 -44.96
CA ALA A 256 5.61 -19.19 -43.93
C ALA A 256 5.95 -18.70 -42.50
N LEU A 257 6.76 -17.65 -42.35
CA LEU A 257 7.11 -17.04 -41.05
C LEU A 257 6.05 -16.03 -40.59
N LYS A 258 5.32 -15.40 -41.53
CA LYS A 258 4.25 -14.46 -41.24
C LYS A 258 3.17 -15.01 -40.30
N PRO A 259 2.53 -16.17 -40.54
CA PRO A 259 1.53 -16.70 -39.62
C PRO A 259 2.12 -17.08 -38.26
N LEU A 260 3.41 -17.45 -38.19
CA LEU A 260 4.09 -17.73 -36.93
C LEU A 260 4.35 -16.45 -36.13
N VAL A 261 4.79 -15.37 -36.76
CA VAL A 261 5.02 -14.08 -36.11
C VAL A 261 3.70 -13.42 -35.71
N ASP A 262 2.69 -13.50 -36.57
CA ASP A 262 1.33 -13.02 -36.29
C ASP A 262 0.67 -13.84 -35.16
N ALA A 263 1.04 -15.11 -34.98
CA ALA A 263 0.60 -15.91 -33.84
C ALA A 263 1.44 -15.62 -32.57
N VAL A 264 2.76 -15.52 -32.69
CA VAL A 264 3.69 -15.44 -31.55
C VAL A 264 3.76 -14.02 -30.97
N GLY A 265 3.75 -12.97 -31.79
CA GLY A 265 3.83 -11.58 -31.33
C GLY A 265 2.71 -11.20 -30.35
N PRO A 266 1.43 -11.40 -30.72
CA PRO A 266 0.30 -11.21 -29.81
C PRO A 266 0.36 -12.16 -28.61
N THR A 267 0.80 -13.41 -28.80
CA THR A 267 0.89 -14.39 -27.70
C THR A 267 1.95 -13.99 -26.68
N THR A 268 3.16 -13.61 -27.10
CA THR A 268 4.24 -13.19 -26.20
C THR A 268 3.89 -11.88 -25.49
N SER A 269 3.31 -10.91 -26.19
CA SER A 269 2.85 -9.68 -25.57
C SER A 269 1.72 -9.93 -24.56
N LEU A 270 0.77 -10.81 -24.87
CA LEU A 270 -0.30 -11.23 -23.95
C LEU A 270 0.26 -11.98 -22.74
N LEU A 271 1.24 -12.87 -22.93
CA LEU A 271 1.89 -13.60 -21.84
C LEU A 271 2.66 -12.65 -20.92
N VAL A 272 3.43 -11.72 -21.48
CA VAL A 272 4.16 -10.71 -20.69
C VAL A 272 3.17 -9.82 -19.94
N ALA A 273 2.13 -9.32 -20.61
CA ALA A 273 1.08 -8.53 -19.99
C ALA A 273 0.38 -9.32 -18.88
N GLY A 274 0.04 -10.59 -19.12
CA GLY A 274 -0.59 -11.48 -18.16
C GLY A 274 0.29 -11.78 -16.95
N VAL A 275 1.60 -11.98 -17.13
CA VAL A 275 2.55 -12.15 -16.02
C VAL A 275 2.69 -10.86 -15.21
N VAL A 276 2.81 -9.71 -15.88
CA VAL A 276 2.95 -8.44 -15.18
C VAL A 276 1.68 -8.11 -14.39
N THR A 277 0.53 -8.14 -15.05
CA THR A 277 -0.77 -7.82 -14.43
C THR A 277 -1.23 -8.86 -13.41
N GLY A 278 -1.02 -10.15 -13.69
CA GLY A 278 -1.47 -11.26 -12.86
C GLY A 278 -0.50 -11.68 -11.76
N LEU A 279 0.78 -11.33 -11.85
CA LEU A 279 1.79 -11.70 -10.84
C LEU A 279 2.52 -10.46 -10.28
N VAL A 280 3.19 -9.68 -11.12
CA VAL A 280 4.08 -8.60 -10.65
C VAL A 280 3.31 -7.53 -9.87
N VAL A 281 2.19 -7.07 -10.40
CA VAL A 281 1.35 -6.03 -9.78
C VAL A 281 0.74 -6.50 -8.45
N PRO A 282 0.10 -7.67 -8.36
CA PRO A 282 -0.36 -8.19 -7.08
C PRO A 282 0.78 -8.38 -6.07
N LEU A 283 1.97 -8.84 -6.49
CA LEU A 283 3.11 -8.92 -5.58
C LEU A 283 3.51 -7.54 -5.06
N ALA A 284 3.49 -6.50 -5.89
CA ALA A 284 3.73 -5.12 -5.45
C ALA A 284 2.69 -4.68 -4.41
N TRP A 285 1.41 -4.94 -4.64
CA TRP A 285 0.36 -4.72 -3.65
C TRP A 285 0.60 -5.48 -2.35
N LEU A 286 0.97 -6.77 -2.41
CA LEU A 286 1.30 -7.55 -1.23
C LEU A 286 2.47 -6.94 -0.45
N THR A 287 3.54 -6.53 -1.13
CA THR A 287 4.65 -5.86 -0.46
C THR A 287 4.17 -4.61 0.29
N LEU A 288 3.33 -3.79 -0.34
CA LEU A 288 2.69 -2.63 0.29
C LEU A 288 1.89 -3.01 1.54
N GLY A 289 1.00 -4.01 1.46
CA GLY A 289 0.19 -4.44 2.61
C GLY A 289 1.03 -5.06 3.74
N THR A 290 2.07 -5.81 3.39
CA THR A 290 3.01 -6.38 4.37
C THR A 290 3.86 -5.33 5.06
N ILE A 291 4.19 -4.21 4.41
CA ILE A 291 4.86 -3.07 5.06
C ILE A 291 3.93 -2.46 6.12
N VAL A 292 2.69 -2.13 5.76
CA VAL A 292 1.70 -1.53 6.69
C VAL A 292 1.43 -2.45 7.89
N TYR A 293 1.21 -3.73 7.63
CA TYR A 293 0.95 -4.70 8.71
C TYR A 293 2.22 -5.07 9.49
N GLY A 294 3.38 -5.10 8.82
CA GLY A 294 4.67 -5.46 9.39
C GLY A 294 5.21 -4.45 10.40
N VAL A 295 5.05 -3.13 10.14
CA VAL A 295 5.50 -2.05 11.03
C VAL A 295 4.96 -2.17 12.47
N GLU A 296 3.78 -2.72 12.69
CA GLU A 296 3.28 -2.93 14.07
C GLU A 296 3.35 -4.40 14.53
N ALA A 297 3.62 -5.35 13.65
CA ALA A 297 4.14 -6.64 14.13
C ALA A 297 5.45 -6.43 14.91
N ILE A 298 6.21 -5.40 14.55
CA ILE A 298 7.39 -4.90 15.26
C ILE A 298 7.01 -4.27 16.61
N ASP A 299 6.04 -3.35 16.67
CA ASP A 299 5.62 -2.71 17.93
C ASP A 299 5.09 -3.73 18.97
N VAL A 300 4.50 -4.83 18.51
CA VAL A 300 4.02 -5.93 19.38
C VAL A 300 5.17 -6.81 19.88
N VAL A 301 6.31 -6.81 19.19
CA VAL A 301 7.44 -7.73 19.40
C VAL A 301 8.64 -7.06 20.06
N ASP A 302 8.79 -5.74 19.97
CA ASP A 302 9.95 -5.02 20.49
C ASP A 302 10.04 -5.07 22.04
N PRO A 303 11.07 -5.71 22.61
CA PRO A 303 11.27 -5.77 24.06
C PRO A 303 11.57 -4.41 24.69
N ALA A 304 11.99 -3.39 23.93
CA ALA A 304 12.27 -2.05 24.47
C ALA A 304 10.99 -1.24 24.78
N HIS A 305 9.87 -1.57 24.13
CA HIS A 305 8.56 -0.93 24.32
C HIS A 305 7.57 -1.81 25.11
N ALA A 306 7.96 -3.05 25.45
CA ALA A 306 7.22 -3.90 26.37
C ALA A 306 7.33 -3.34 27.80
N VAL A 307 6.36 -2.53 28.20
CA VAL A 307 6.19 -2.12 29.59
C VAL A 307 6.17 -3.40 30.46
N PRO A 308 6.97 -3.49 31.53
CA PRO A 308 6.96 -4.63 32.44
C PRO A 308 5.64 -4.63 33.23
N GLY A 309 4.59 -5.17 32.62
CA GLY A 309 3.26 -5.33 33.20
C GLY A 309 2.69 -6.70 32.83
N ASP A 310 2.49 -7.51 33.85
CA ASP A 310 1.94 -8.89 33.88
C ASP A 310 2.69 -9.98 33.11
N GLY A 311 3.23 -10.92 33.90
CA GLY A 311 4.15 -12.02 33.54
C GLY A 311 3.66 -13.10 32.56
N GLY A 312 2.66 -12.82 31.73
CA GLY A 312 2.16 -13.71 30.67
C GLY A 312 2.31 -13.17 29.23
N ALA A 313 2.66 -11.89 29.05
CA ALA A 313 2.82 -11.27 27.72
C ALA A 313 4.19 -11.56 27.09
N THR A 314 5.26 -11.47 27.86
CA THR A 314 6.66 -11.76 27.46
C THR A 314 6.87 -13.18 26.95
N GLY A 315 6.19 -14.17 27.54
CA GLY A 315 6.28 -15.57 27.10
C GLY A 315 5.65 -15.83 25.72
N ARG A 316 4.70 -14.99 25.26
CA ARG A 316 4.05 -15.17 23.95
C ARG A 316 4.81 -14.46 22.84
N THR A 317 5.36 -13.27 23.11
CA THR A 317 6.18 -12.52 22.16
C THR A 317 7.51 -13.24 21.92
N ALA A 318 8.17 -13.73 22.97
CA ALA A 318 9.40 -14.53 22.83
C ALA A 318 9.18 -15.81 21.99
N ARG A 319 8.05 -16.50 22.17
CA ARG A 319 7.70 -17.68 21.35
C ARG A 319 7.36 -17.33 19.91
N ALA A 320 6.79 -16.16 19.64
CA ALA A 320 6.51 -15.70 18.28
C ALA A 320 7.82 -15.36 17.53
N VAL A 321 8.73 -14.67 18.21
CA VAL A 321 10.09 -14.37 17.70
C VAL A 321 10.89 -15.66 17.48
N ASP A 322 10.88 -16.59 18.44
CA ASP A 322 11.59 -17.87 18.32
C ASP A 322 11.04 -18.72 17.16
N ARG A 323 9.71 -18.77 17.02
CA ARG A 323 9.06 -19.47 15.90
C ARG A 323 9.41 -18.83 14.56
N PHE A 324 9.39 -17.51 14.48
CA PHE A 324 9.76 -16.74 13.28
C PHE A 324 11.23 -16.97 12.89
N ASN A 325 12.14 -16.87 13.86
CA ASN A 325 13.57 -17.14 13.66
C ASN A 325 13.83 -18.59 13.24
N ARG A 326 13.08 -19.56 13.78
CA ARG A 326 13.15 -20.95 13.35
C ARG A 326 12.67 -21.18 11.92
N THR A 327 11.64 -20.46 11.47
CA THR A 327 11.14 -20.58 10.09
C THR A 327 12.03 -19.92 9.04
N LEU A 328 12.80 -18.89 9.40
CA LEU A 328 13.56 -18.06 8.45
C LEU A 328 15.10 -18.20 8.58
N GLY A 329 15.59 -18.87 9.63
CA GLY A 329 17.01 -18.96 9.98
C GLY A 329 17.51 -17.68 10.67
N GLU A 330 18.33 -17.82 11.71
CA GLU A 330 18.76 -16.72 12.60
C GLU A 330 19.37 -15.52 11.85
N SER A 331 20.17 -15.78 10.81
CA SER A 331 20.91 -14.74 10.07
C SER A 331 20.14 -14.10 8.90
N GLY A 332 19.16 -14.80 8.33
CA GLY A 332 18.33 -14.30 7.22
C GLY A 332 17.15 -13.47 7.73
N ALA A 333 16.51 -13.92 8.80
CA ALA A 333 15.39 -13.23 9.44
C ALA A 333 15.82 -11.87 9.99
N GLN A 334 16.93 -11.81 10.73
CA GLN A 334 17.46 -10.57 11.32
C GLN A 334 17.89 -9.55 10.26
N ARG A 335 18.40 -9.98 9.09
CA ARG A 335 18.75 -9.06 7.99
C ARG A 335 17.52 -8.52 7.27
N ALA A 336 16.54 -9.37 6.98
CA ALA A 336 15.26 -8.93 6.41
C ALA A 336 14.53 -7.98 7.38
N TRP A 337 14.60 -8.26 8.68
CA TRP A 337 14.07 -7.44 9.76
C TRP A 337 14.81 -6.10 9.87
N ALA A 338 16.15 -6.10 9.89
CA ALA A 338 16.95 -4.88 9.93
C ALA A 338 16.72 -3.99 8.70
N LEU A 339 16.55 -4.59 7.51
CA LEU A 339 16.20 -3.85 6.30
C LEU A 339 14.78 -3.29 6.40
N MET A 340 13.80 -4.08 6.87
CA MET A 340 12.42 -3.63 7.02
C MET A 340 12.26 -2.52 8.07
N LEU A 341 13.14 -2.51 9.07
CA LEU A 341 13.16 -1.60 10.20
C LEU A 341 13.98 -0.32 10.00
N ASP A 342 14.87 -0.25 9.01
CA ASP A 342 15.79 0.89 8.88
C ASP A 342 15.06 2.12 8.31
N PRO A 343 14.63 3.08 9.17
CA PRO A 343 13.82 4.21 8.73
C PRO A 343 14.66 5.19 7.89
N GLY A 344 15.99 5.07 7.93
CA GLY A 344 16.93 5.85 7.13
C GLY A 344 17.12 5.30 5.71
N ARG A 345 16.72 4.05 5.44
CA ARG A 345 16.79 3.43 4.11
C ARG A 345 15.37 3.23 3.57
N ARG A 346 14.87 4.23 2.86
CA ARG A 346 13.56 4.26 2.15
C ARG A 346 13.22 3.02 1.29
N PHE A 347 14.20 2.19 0.96
CA PHE A 347 14.05 0.94 0.18
C PHE A 347 14.21 -0.35 1.00
N GLY A 348 14.62 -0.27 2.26
CA GLY A 348 14.88 -1.44 3.11
C GLY A 348 13.60 -2.23 3.42
N GLY A 349 12.49 -1.51 3.69
CA GLY A 349 11.12 -2.04 3.80
C GLY A 349 10.72 -2.97 2.66
N LEU A 350 10.96 -2.49 1.43
CA LEU A 350 10.62 -3.21 0.20
C LEU A 350 11.46 -4.47 0.02
N VAL A 351 12.78 -4.37 0.23
CA VAL A 351 13.73 -5.49 0.05
C VAL A 351 13.53 -6.56 1.11
N GLY A 352 13.22 -6.17 2.36
CA GLY A 352 12.89 -7.09 3.45
C GLY A 352 11.58 -7.85 3.18
N ALA A 353 10.51 -7.13 2.80
CA ALA A 353 9.22 -7.73 2.45
C ALA A 353 9.32 -8.68 1.23
N LEU A 354 10.07 -8.28 0.19
CA LEU A 354 10.30 -9.09 -1.00
C LEU A 354 11.13 -10.35 -0.69
N GLY A 355 12.14 -10.23 0.19
CA GLY A 355 12.94 -11.37 0.67
C GLY A 355 12.13 -12.37 1.49
N MET A 356 11.17 -11.90 2.29
CA MET A 356 10.22 -12.75 3.04
C MET A 356 9.25 -13.48 2.09
N LEU A 357 8.79 -12.80 1.05
CA LEU A 357 7.88 -13.36 0.04
C LEU A 357 8.56 -14.49 -0.77
N TRP A 358 9.83 -14.29 -1.15
CA TRP A 358 10.63 -15.25 -1.92
C TRP A 358 10.87 -16.58 -1.19
N ARG A 359 10.84 -16.58 0.16
CA ARG A 359 11.04 -17.78 1.00
C ARG A 359 9.75 -18.38 1.57
N SER A 360 8.59 -17.78 1.27
CA SER A 360 7.28 -18.21 1.78
C SER A 360 6.66 -19.34 0.94
N ARG A 361 5.70 -20.06 1.53
CA ARG A 361 4.91 -21.12 0.85
C ARG A 361 3.98 -20.45 -0.17
N TRP A 362 4.35 -20.52 -1.46
CA TRP A 362 3.73 -19.88 -2.64
C TRP A 362 2.19 -20.00 -2.77
N GLY A 363 1.56 -20.93 -2.08
CA GLY A 363 0.13 -21.21 -2.20
C GLY A 363 -0.81 -20.04 -1.91
N ALA A 364 -0.62 -19.34 -0.79
CA ALA A 364 -1.45 -18.18 -0.43
C ALA A 364 -1.20 -16.99 -1.35
N VAL A 365 0.06 -16.82 -1.78
CA VAL A 365 0.48 -15.77 -2.72
C VAL A 365 -0.16 -15.99 -4.09
N LEU A 366 -0.09 -17.21 -4.62
CA LEU A 366 -0.68 -17.55 -5.92
C LEU A 366 -2.20 -17.38 -5.94
N LEU A 367 -2.91 -17.82 -4.88
CA LEU A 367 -4.36 -17.58 -4.83
C LEU A 367 -4.69 -16.09 -4.69
N PHE A 368 -3.89 -15.33 -3.93
CA PHE A 368 -4.03 -13.88 -3.91
C PHE A 368 -3.86 -13.28 -5.30
N CYS A 369 -2.82 -13.69 -6.05
CA CYS A 369 -2.59 -13.23 -7.42
C CYS A 369 -3.76 -13.55 -8.34
N VAL A 370 -4.33 -14.77 -8.26
CA VAL A 370 -5.52 -15.15 -9.02
C VAL A 370 -6.74 -14.30 -8.61
N ALA A 371 -6.97 -14.13 -7.32
CA ALA A 371 -8.08 -13.31 -6.81
C ALA A 371 -7.94 -11.83 -7.21
N PHE A 372 -6.70 -11.33 -7.23
CA PHE A 372 -6.38 -9.98 -7.67
C PHE A 372 -6.57 -9.82 -9.18
N ALA A 373 -6.17 -10.81 -9.99
CA ALA A 373 -6.42 -10.81 -11.43
C ALA A 373 -7.92 -10.87 -11.76
N LEU A 374 -8.73 -11.54 -10.95
CA LEU A 374 -10.20 -11.47 -11.07
C LEU A 374 -10.73 -10.09 -10.67
N LEU A 375 -10.08 -9.44 -9.69
CA LEU A 375 -10.48 -8.13 -9.21
C LEU A 375 -10.24 -7.03 -10.24
N THR A 376 -9.25 -7.15 -11.13
CA THR A 376 -9.07 -6.18 -12.23
C THR A 376 -10.23 -6.21 -13.23
N LEU A 377 -11.06 -7.26 -13.24
CA LEU A 377 -12.29 -7.30 -14.03
C LEU A 377 -13.47 -6.60 -13.33
N ALA A 378 -13.37 -6.31 -12.03
CA ALA A 378 -14.48 -5.77 -11.26
C ALA A 378 -14.91 -4.38 -11.75
N GLU A 379 -13.97 -3.54 -12.20
CA GLU A 379 -14.28 -2.24 -12.78
C GLU A 379 -15.18 -2.39 -14.02
N GLN A 380 -14.79 -3.27 -14.94
CA GLN A 380 -15.56 -3.56 -16.15
C GLN A 380 -16.94 -4.14 -15.81
N VAL A 381 -17.03 -4.99 -14.79
CA VAL A 381 -18.31 -5.54 -14.31
C VAL A 381 -19.21 -4.44 -13.75
N VAL A 382 -18.67 -3.48 -12.98
CA VAL A 382 -19.44 -2.35 -12.44
C VAL A 382 -19.96 -1.47 -13.56
N LEU A 383 -19.11 -1.12 -14.53
CA LEU A 383 -19.49 -0.26 -15.65
C LEU A 383 -20.51 -0.94 -16.58
N THR A 384 -20.33 -2.23 -16.89
CA THR A 384 -21.29 -2.98 -17.71
C THR A 384 -22.61 -3.22 -16.98
N ALA A 385 -22.60 -3.48 -15.68
CA ALA A 385 -23.81 -3.57 -14.87
C ALA A 385 -24.55 -2.22 -14.83
N ALA A 386 -23.82 -1.12 -14.68
CA ALA A 386 -24.42 0.22 -14.72
C ALA A 386 -25.06 0.52 -16.08
N GLN A 387 -24.39 0.17 -17.18
CA GLN A 387 -24.95 0.29 -18.53
C GLN A 387 -26.19 -0.57 -18.72
N ALA A 388 -26.20 -1.79 -18.19
CA ALA A 388 -27.38 -2.67 -18.26
C ALA A 388 -28.58 -2.09 -17.49
N VAL A 389 -28.34 -1.40 -16.38
CA VAL A 389 -29.39 -0.76 -15.56
C VAL A 389 -29.89 0.55 -16.18
N VAL A 390 -28.99 1.39 -16.70
CA VAL A 390 -29.31 2.71 -17.25
C VAL A 390 -29.84 2.62 -18.70
N GLY A 391 -29.46 1.59 -19.45
CA GLY A 391 -29.79 1.42 -20.87
C GLY A 391 -28.82 2.15 -21.81
N GLN A 392 -29.33 2.64 -22.95
CA GLN A 392 -28.57 3.44 -23.92
C GLN A 392 -28.95 4.93 -23.79
N PRO A 393 -28.38 5.66 -22.82
CA PRO A 393 -28.66 7.09 -22.67
C PRO A 393 -28.10 7.86 -23.88
N GLY A 394 -28.78 8.95 -24.25
CA GLY A 394 -28.24 9.88 -25.25
C GLY A 394 -26.87 10.44 -24.82
N ILE A 395 -26.05 10.88 -25.78
CA ILE A 395 -24.64 11.26 -25.56
C ILE A 395 -24.43 12.27 -24.41
N VAL A 396 -25.36 13.21 -24.24
CA VAL A 396 -25.31 14.22 -23.17
C VAL A 396 -25.55 13.60 -21.80
N ALA A 397 -26.55 12.71 -21.69
CA ALA A 397 -26.83 11.99 -20.46
C ALA A 397 -25.70 11.02 -20.11
N TRP A 398 -25.12 10.34 -21.10
CA TRP A 398 -23.94 9.49 -20.90
C TRP A 398 -22.74 10.28 -20.37
N ARG A 399 -22.43 11.45 -20.97
CA ARG A 399 -21.35 12.32 -20.48
C ARG A 399 -21.55 12.81 -19.04
N ALA A 400 -22.79 13.04 -18.62
CA ALA A 400 -23.08 13.42 -17.24
C ALA A 400 -22.95 12.25 -16.23
N LEU A 401 -23.18 11.01 -16.68
CA LEU A 401 -23.18 9.82 -15.83
C LEU A 401 -21.82 9.12 -15.74
N VAL A 402 -20.98 9.22 -16.78
CA VAL A 402 -19.74 8.44 -16.88
C VAL A 402 -18.76 8.75 -15.74
N GLY A 403 -18.53 10.02 -15.41
CA GLY A 403 -17.60 10.40 -14.32
C GLY A 403 -18.04 9.89 -12.94
N PRO A 404 -19.29 10.10 -12.50
CA PRO A 404 -19.80 9.50 -11.27
C PRO A 404 -19.72 7.96 -11.26
N LEU A 405 -19.99 7.29 -12.38
CA LEU A 405 -19.90 5.83 -12.50
C LEU A 405 -18.46 5.31 -12.36
N GLU A 406 -17.50 5.97 -13.00
CA GLU A 406 -16.06 5.68 -12.85
C GLU A 406 -15.58 5.88 -11.41
N THR A 407 -16.11 6.92 -10.73
CA THR A 407 -15.82 7.15 -9.31
C THR A 407 -16.35 6.01 -8.45
N VAL A 408 -17.57 5.55 -8.70
CA VAL A 408 -18.16 4.40 -7.98
C VAL A 408 -17.36 3.12 -8.25
N ALA A 409 -16.98 2.87 -9.51
CA ALA A 409 -16.17 1.72 -9.88
C ALA A 409 -14.81 1.73 -9.17
N THR A 410 -14.14 2.90 -9.17
CA THR A 410 -12.89 3.12 -8.44
C THR A 410 -13.04 2.83 -6.94
N VAL A 411 -14.10 3.34 -6.30
CA VAL A 411 -14.38 3.08 -4.87
C VAL A 411 -14.56 1.59 -4.60
N VAL A 412 -15.34 0.89 -5.42
CA VAL A 412 -15.58 -0.55 -5.28
C VAL A 412 -14.27 -1.34 -5.41
N VAL A 413 -13.50 -1.08 -6.46
CA VAL A 413 -12.20 -1.75 -6.70
C VAL A 413 -11.22 -1.45 -5.57
N GLN A 414 -11.15 -0.22 -5.09
CA GLN A 414 -10.28 0.19 -4.00
C GLN A 414 -10.63 -0.52 -2.69
N VAL A 415 -11.92 -0.61 -2.34
CA VAL A 415 -12.39 -1.32 -1.14
C VAL A 415 -12.07 -2.81 -1.23
N LEU A 416 -12.41 -3.45 -2.35
CA LEU A 416 -12.15 -4.88 -2.56
C LEU A 416 -10.64 -5.19 -2.52
N THR A 417 -9.82 -4.36 -3.17
CA THR A 417 -8.35 -4.50 -3.19
C THR A 417 -7.81 -4.43 -1.77
N THR A 418 -8.27 -3.45 -0.99
CA THR A 418 -7.77 -3.23 0.36
C THR A 418 -8.13 -4.37 1.31
N VAL A 419 -9.34 -4.92 1.19
CA VAL A 419 -9.77 -6.06 2.03
C VAL A 419 -9.03 -7.34 1.67
N LEU A 420 -8.86 -7.62 0.38
CA LEU A 420 -8.08 -8.76 -0.09
C LEU A 420 -6.61 -8.64 0.35
N LEU A 421 -6.05 -7.43 0.24
CA LEU A 421 -4.69 -7.12 0.66
C LEU A 421 -4.49 -7.34 2.16
N ALA A 422 -5.41 -6.83 3.00
CA ALA A 422 -5.37 -7.02 4.45
C ALA A 422 -5.38 -8.50 4.84
N ALA A 423 -6.27 -9.29 4.22
CA ALA A 423 -6.38 -10.72 4.50
C ALA A 423 -5.12 -11.50 4.07
N ALA A 424 -4.56 -11.17 2.90
CA ALA A 424 -3.38 -11.83 2.38
C ALA A 424 -2.11 -11.45 3.15
N ALA A 425 -1.94 -10.17 3.49
CA ALA A 425 -0.82 -9.70 4.30
C ALA A 425 -0.84 -10.35 5.71
N ASP A 426 -2.00 -10.43 6.37
CA ASP A 426 -2.13 -11.13 7.66
C ASP A 426 -1.81 -12.62 7.55
N ALA A 427 -2.29 -13.29 6.49
CA ALA A 427 -2.00 -14.70 6.27
C ALA A 427 -0.51 -14.96 6.01
N LEU A 428 0.16 -14.08 5.26
CA LEU A 428 1.60 -14.14 5.02
C LEU A 428 2.38 -13.98 6.33
N LEU A 429 2.10 -12.93 7.11
CA LEU A 429 2.79 -12.69 8.38
C LEU A 429 2.51 -13.82 9.39
N ALA A 430 1.27 -14.32 9.44
CA ALA A 430 0.91 -15.47 10.29
C ALA A 430 1.63 -16.76 9.87
N SER A 431 1.83 -16.98 8.57
CA SER A 431 2.59 -18.14 8.07
C SER A 431 4.06 -18.10 8.48
N LEU A 432 4.59 -16.91 8.73
CA LEU A 432 5.94 -16.68 9.25
C LEU A 432 6.00 -16.75 10.78
N GLY A 433 4.87 -16.95 11.47
CA GLY A 433 4.81 -17.13 12.93
C GLY A 433 4.45 -15.86 13.72
N LEU A 434 4.13 -14.75 13.04
CA LEU A 434 3.69 -13.52 13.69
C LEU A 434 2.22 -13.59 14.14
N PRO A 435 1.83 -12.88 15.21
CA PRO A 435 0.45 -12.79 15.62
C PRO A 435 -0.40 -12.09 14.56
N SER A 436 -1.66 -12.54 14.40
CA SER A 436 -2.60 -11.91 13.48
C SER A 436 -2.96 -10.48 13.95
N ALA A 437 -2.95 -9.55 13.00
CA ALA A 437 -3.31 -8.15 13.18
C ALA A 437 -4.78 -7.85 12.84
N LEU A 438 -5.56 -8.82 12.35
CA LEU A 438 -6.96 -8.60 11.93
C LEU A 438 -7.96 -8.58 13.11
N ARG A 439 -8.96 -7.68 13.02
CA ARG A 439 -10.06 -7.57 14.02
C ARG A 439 -10.90 -8.85 14.11
N THR A 440 -11.15 -9.53 12.99
CA THR A 440 -12.02 -10.71 12.90
C THR A 440 -11.46 -11.92 13.65
N ARG A 441 -10.15 -12.18 13.57
CA ARG A 441 -9.49 -13.29 14.29
C ARG A 441 -9.46 -13.08 15.81
N ARG A 442 -9.42 -11.83 16.29
CA ARG A 442 -9.57 -11.52 17.72
C ARG A 442 -10.95 -11.88 18.25
N ALA A 443 -11.99 -11.58 17.48
CA ALA A 443 -13.37 -11.88 17.86
C ALA A 443 -13.61 -13.40 17.97
N ALA A 444 -13.15 -14.18 16.99
CA ALA A 444 -13.25 -15.64 17.02
C ALA A 444 -12.52 -16.26 18.22
N ARG A 445 -11.33 -15.72 18.57
CA ARG A 445 -10.56 -16.22 19.73
C ARG A 445 -11.25 -15.96 21.07
N ARG A 446 -11.91 -14.81 21.24
CA ARG A 446 -12.70 -14.51 22.45
C ARG A 446 -13.95 -15.38 22.58
N ALA A 447 -14.58 -15.73 21.47
CA ALA A 447 -15.77 -16.57 21.47
C ALA A 447 -15.47 -18.05 21.78
N GLY A 448 -14.23 -18.49 21.57
CA GLY A 448 -13.79 -19.87 21.85
C GLY A 448 -13.17 -20.09 23.23
N GLU A 449 -13.10 -19.06 24.08
CA GLU A 449 -12.55 -19.15 25.44
C GLU A 449 -13.76 -19.21 26.41
N PRO A 450 -14.22 -20.40 26.84
CA PRO A 450 -15.30 -20.50 27.82
C PRO A 450 -14.84 -19.81 29.10
N ASP A 451 -15.69 -18.92 29.61
CA ASP A 451 -15.49 -18.08 30.79
C ASP A 451 -15.29 -18.96 32.02
N THR A 452 -14.04 -19.40 32.23
CA THR A 452 -13.66 -20.29 33.34
C THR A 452 -12.84 -19.46 34.31
N GLY A 453 -13.54 -18.70 35.14
CA GLY A 453 -13.01 -18.24 36.42
C GLY A 453 -13.10 -16.74 36.67
N ALA A 454 -14.13 -16.33 37.42
CA ALA A 454 -13.98 -15.53 38.63
C ALA A 454 -15.31 -15.49 39.40
N GLY A 455 -15.36 -16.19 40.53
CA GLY A 455 -16.52 -16.24 41.43
C GLY A 455 -16.16 -16.97 42.71
N THR A 456 -15.14 -16.46 43.40
CA THR A 456 -14.59 -16.93 44.67
C THR A 456 -15.65 -16.87 45.78
N GLY A 457 -16.03 -18.02 46.33
CA GLY A 457 -16.71 -18.17 47.62
C GLY A 457 -15.77 -18.88 48.60
N ALA A 458 -15.46 -18.21 49.70
CA ALA A 458 -14.40 -18.47 50.68
C ALA A 458 -14.45 -19.85 51.41
N PRO A 459 -13.35 -20.27 52.06
CA PRO A 459 -13.25 -21.56 52.74
C PRO A 459 -13.82 -21.49 54.16
N SER A 460 -14.60 -22.50 54.54
CA SER A 460 -14.94 -22.77 55.94
C SER A 460 -14.48 -24.17 56.32
N THR A 461 -13.34 -24.23 57.01
CA THR A 461 -12.98 -25.35 57.88
C THR A 461 -13.99 -25.45 59.03
N PRO A 462 -14.34 -26.68 59.43
CA PRO A 462 -14.27 -26.99 60.85
C PRO A 462 -13.57 -28.33 61.13
N THR A 463 -12.55 -28.24 61.98
CA THR A 463 -12.34 -29.05 63.19
C THR A 463 -12.61 -30.55 63.11
N THR A 464 -11.55 -31.34 62.95
CA THR A 464 -11.46 -32.73 63.43
C THR A 464 -11.00 -32.74 64.89
N VAL A 465 -11.91 -33.07 65.81
CA VAL A 465 -11.57 -33.65 67.13
C VAL A 465 -12.25 -35.02 67.16
N GLY A 466 -11.45 -36.07 67.32
CA GLY A 466 -11.92 -37.44 67.30
C GLY A 466 -12.60 -37.88 68.60
N ALA A 467 -13.35 -38.97 68.54
CA ALA A 467 -13.23 -40.14 69.41
C ALA A 467 -14.39 -41.11 69.20
N ALA A 468 -14.01 -42.38 69.02
CA ALA A 468 -14.61 -43.57 69.62
C ALA A 468 -15.95 -44.15 69.14
N SER A 469 -15.87 -45.47 68.96
CA SER A 469 -16.85 -46.54 69.24
C SER A 469 -18.00 -46.81 68.26
N ALA A 470 -17.84 -47.96 67.59
CA ALA A 470 -18.79 -49.04 67.27
C ALA A 470 -20.04 -49.15 68.18
N PRO A 471 -21.13 -49.87 67.80
CA PRO A 471 -21.19 -50.99 66.86
C PRO A 471 -22.08 -50.85 65.62
#